data_AF-A0A932LWB3-F1
#
_entry.id   AF-A0A932LWB3-F1
#
_cell.length_a   1.000
_cell.length_b   1.000
_cell.length_c   1.000
_cell.angle_alpha   90.00
_cell.angle_beta   90.00
_cell.angle_gamma   90.00
#
_symmetry.space_group_name_H-M   'P 1'
#
loop_
_entity.id
_entity.type
_entity.pdbx_description
1 polymer ?
#
loop_
_entity_poly.entity_id
_entity_poly.type
_entity_poly.pdbx_seq_one_letter_code
_entity_poly.pdbx_strand_id
1 'polypeptide(L)'
;GMWITLTRQPRWTDQPLHPEQRISLEQAIRLYTINNAYLTFEEKEKGSLETGKLADLIVLDRDILTCGVDEVRTTQVERTYLGGKLVYERH
;
A
#
# COMPACT_ATOMS: atom_id res chain seq x y z
N GLY A 1 -1.75 -0.67 9.18
CA GLY A 1 -1.12 -1.14 7.92
C GLY A 1 -2.22 -1.40 6.92
N MET A 2 -1.97 -2.01 5.77
CA MET A 2 -3.05 -2.27 4.79
C MET A 2 -4.01 -3.39 5.21
N TRP A 3 -3.50 -4.51 5.73
CA TRP A 3 -4.35 -5.66 6.12
C TRP A 3 -5.51 -5.31 7.07
N ILE A 4 -5.29 -4.39 8.03
CA ILE A 4 -6.33 -3.96 8.97
C ILE A 4 -7.44 -3.16 8.26
N THR A 5 -7.13 -2.38 7.21
CA THR A 5 -8.15 -1.63 6.46
C THR A 5 -9.06 -2.57 5.66
N LEU A 6 -8.53 -3.73 5.26
CA LEU A 6 -9.25 -4.77 4.51
C LEU A 6 -10.08 -5.68 5.42
N THR A 7 -9.54 -6.07 6.57
CA THR A 7 -10.18 -7.06 7.46
C THR A 7 -10.96 -6.43 8.60
N ARG A 8 -10.60 -5.19 8.99
CA ARG A 8 -11.06 -4.54 10.23
C ARG A 8 -10.81 -5.39 11.49
N GLN A 9 -9.82 -6.28 11.44
CA GLN A 9 -9.46 -7.17 12.55
C GLN A 9 -8.48 -6.48 13.51
N PRO A 10 -8.90 -6.11 14.73
CA PRO A 10 -7.99 -5.58 15.75
C PRO A 10 -7.12 -6.70 16.35
N ARG A 11 -6.11 -6.32 17.15
CA ARG A 11 -5.18 -7.28 17.78
C ARG A 11 -5.69 -7.89 19.10
N TRP A 12 -6.72 -7.32 19.71
CA TRP A 12 -7.16 -7.64 21.08
C TRP A 12 -8.48 -8.43 21.14
N THR A 13 -9.07 -8.77 20.00
CA THR A 13 -10.28 -9.60 19.90
C THR A 13 -10.24 -10.36 18.58
N ASP A 14 -10.94 -11.50 18.54
CA ASP A 14 -11.11 -12.34 17.34
C ASP A 14 -12.25 -11.85 16.44
N GLN A 15 -13.00 -10.81 16.85
CA GLN A 15 -14.09 -10.24 16.08
C GLN A 15 -13.67 -8.97 15.31
N PRO A 16 -14.00 -8.84 14.01
CA PRO A 16 -13.81 -7.60 13.27
C PRO A 16 -14.63 -6.43 13.87
N LEU A 17 -14.05 -5.23 13.91
CA LEU A 17 -14.75 -4.02 14.35
C LEU A 17 -15.37 -3.29 13.16
N HIS A 18 -16.68 -3.04 13.14
CA HIS A 18 -17.36 -2.38 12.02
C HIS A 18 -16.93 -2.95 10.64
N PRO A 19 -17.17 -4.24 10.36
CA PRO A 19 -16.79 -4.86 9.09
C PRO A 19 -17.42 -4.18 7.86
N GLU A 20 -18.54 -3.47 8.03
CA GLU A 20 -19.19 -2.64 7.02
C GLU A 20 -18.33 -1.44 6.55
N GLN A 21 -17.31 -1.06 7.34
CA GLN A 21 -16.38 0.04 7.00
C GLN A 21 -15.08 -0.47 6.35
N ARG A 22 -15.01 -1.76 5.96
CA ARG A 22 -13.88 -2.28 5.18
C ARG A 22 -13.79 -1.54 3.86
N ILE A 23 -12.56 -1.27 3.43
CA ILE A 23 -12.28 -0.77 2.08
C ILE A 23 -11.71 -1.91 1.22
N SER A 24 -11.95 -1.84 -0.09
CA SER A 24 -11.35 -2.75 -1.04
C SER A 24 -9.83 -2.56 -1.09
N LEU A 25 -9.12 -3.56 -1.64
CA LEU A 25 -7.69 -3.45 -1.83
C LEU A 25 -7.31 -2.28 -2.75
N GLU A 26 -8.05 -2.08 -3.83
CA GLU A 26 -7.83 -0.94 -4.73
C GLU A 26 -8.01 0.39 -4.00
N GLN A 27 -9.07 0.52 -3.18
CA GLN A 27 -9.28 1.70 -2.34
C GLN A 27 -8.13 1.91 -1.36
N ALA A 28 -7.61 0.84 -0.76
CA ALA A 28 -6.46 0.92 0.14
C ALA A 28 -5.19 1.36 -0.61
N ILE A 29 -4.91 0.82 -1.79
CA ILE A 29 -3.76 1.24 -2.63
C ILE A 29 -3.87 2.73 -2.94
N ARG A 30 -5.03 3.20 -3.41
CA ARG A 30 -5.26 4.64 -3.68
C ARG A 30 -5.09 5.49 -2.43
N LEU A 31 -5.63 5.03 -1.29
CA LEU A 31 -5.49 5.70 0.00
C LEU A 31 -4.02 5.93 0.38
N TYR A 32 -3.18 4.90 0.25
CA TYR A 32 -1.76 4.96 0.62
C TYR A 32 -0.87 5.65 -0.44
N THR A 33 -1.39 5.92 -1.63
CA THR A 33 -0.62 6.47 -2.76
C THR A 33 -1.17 7.83 -3.20
N ILE A 34 -1.98 7.86 -4.26
CA ILE A 34 -2.40 9.10 -4.92
C ILE A 34 -3.29 9.98 -4.02
N ASN A 35 -4.14 9.38 -3.18
CA ASN A 35 -4.98 10.17 -2.28
C ASN A 35 -4.14 10.83 -1.18
N ASN A 36 -3.11 10.14 -0.68
CA ASN A 36 -2.18 10.73 0.29
C ASN A 36 -1.38 11.87 -0.34
N ALA A 37 -0.87 11.70 -1.56
CA ALA A 37 -0.18 12.75 -2.29
C ALA A 37 -1.08 13.97 -2.55
N TYR A 38 -2.37 13.75 -2.87
CA TYR A 38 -3.34 14.83 -3.02
C TYR A 38 -3.57 15.60 -1.72
N LEU A 39 -3.65 14.90 -0.57
CA LEU A 39 -3.80 15.56 0.74
C LEU A 39 -2.61 16.45 1.12
N THR A 40 -1.43 16.19 0.54
CA THR A 40 -0.22 16.99 0.75
C THR A 40 0.09 17.96 -0.39
N PHE A 41 -0.79 18.07 -1.40
CA PHE A 41 -0.60 18.88 -2.61
C PHE A 41 0.59 18.45 -3.48
N GLU A 42 0.99 17.18 -3.39
CA GLU A 42 2.12 16.59 -4.09
C GLU A 42 1.66 15.64 -5.22
N GLU A 43 0.39 15.63 -5.60
CA GLU A 43 -0.17 14.70 -6.59
C GLU A 43 0.42 14.87 -8.00
N LYS A 44 1.01 16.04 -8.28
CA LYS A 44 1.75 16.32 -9.52
C LYS A 44 3.20 15.85 -9.46
N GLU A 45 3.72 15.59 -8.27
CA GLU A 45 5.11 15.19 -8.03
C GLU A 45 5.24 13.68 -7.77
N LYS A 46 4.29 13.08 -7.06
CA LYS A 46 4.32 11.66 -6.65
C LYS A 46 2.93 11.05 -6.47
N GLY A 47 2.88 9.80 -6.04
CA GLY A 47 1.64 9.07 -5.72
C GLY A 47 1.05 8.24 -6.86
N SER A 48 1.60 8.34 -8.08
CA SER A 48 1.32 7.42 -9.19
C SER A 48 2.56 7.23 -10.07
N LEU A 49 2.57 6.16 -10.86
CA LEU A 49 3.64 5.87 -11.82
C LEU A 49 3.29 6.45 -13.19
N GLU A 50 3.71 7.69 -13.42
CA GLU A 50 3.46 8.46 -14.63
C GLU A 50 4.74 9.20 -15.05
N THR A 51 4.93 9.41 -16.35
CA THR A 51 6.05 10.20 -16.87
C THR A 51 6.05 11.61 -16.27
N GLY A 52 7.20 12.05 -15.76
CA GLY A 52 7.37 13.37 -15.15
C GLY A 52 7.25 13.39 -13.63
N LYS A 53 6.75 12.31 -12.99
CA LYS A 53 6.72 12.17 -11.53
C LYS A 53 7.99 11.51 -10.98
N LEU A 54 8.19 11.65 -9.68
CA LEU A 54 9.23 10.92 -8.95
C LEU A 54 8.99 9.41 -9.07
N ALA A 55 10.05 8.66 -9.37
CA ALA A 55 10.05 7.21 -9.33
C ALA A 55 10.18 6.71 -7.87
N ASP A 56 9.18 7.05 -7.05
CA ASP A 56 8.99 6.59 -5.69
C ASP A 56 8.11 5.34 -5.71
N LEU A 57 8.72 4.16 -5.57
CA LEU A 57 8.01 2.90 -5.65
C LEU A 57 8.64 1.81 -4.80
N ILE A 58 7.84 0.79 -4.52
CA ILE A 58 8.29 -0.47 -3.93
C ILE A 58 7.99 -1.63 -4.88
N VAL A 59 8.88 -2.61 -4.89
CA VAL A 59 8.65 -3.92 -5.51
C VAL A 59 8.29 -4.88 -4.38
N LEU A 60 7.17 -5.58 -4.53
CA LEU A 60 6.68 -6.54 -3.55
C LEU A 60 7.06 -7.97 -3.94
N ASP A 61 7.16 -8.85 -2.96
CA ASP A 61 7.49 -10.27 -3.15
C ASP A 61 6.34 -11.09 -3.77
N ARG A 62 5.15 -10.50 -3.89
CA ARG A 62 3.96 -11.09 -4.50
C ARG A 62 3.03 -10.04 -5.07
N ASP A 63 2.13 -10.49 -5.93
CA ASP A 63 1.01 -9.68 -6.39
C ASP A 63 -0.09 -9.63 -5.32
N ILE A 64 -0.23 -8.49 -4.67
CA ILE A 64 -1.28 -8.29 -3.66
C ILE A 64 -2.68 -8.20 -4.25
N LEU A 65 -2.81 -7.89 -5.55
CA LEU A 65 -4.11 -7.74 -6.23
C LEU A 65 -4.85 -9.08 -6.39
N THR A 66 -4.11 -10.19 -6.33
CA THR A 66 -4.63 -11.53 -6.60
C THR A 66 -4.45 -12.50 -5.44
N CYS A 67 -3.64 -12.17 -4.42
CA CYS A 67 -3.43 -13.03 -3.26
C CYS A 67 -4.59 -12.99 -2.25
N GLY A 68 -4.60 -13.96 -1.33
CA GLY A 68 -5.55 -13.98 -0.22
C GLY A 68 -5.34 -12.79 0.73
N VAL A 69 -6.42 -12.31 1.36
CA VAL A 69 -6.35 -11.12 2.23
C VAL A 69 -5.31 -11.27 3.33
N ASP A 70 -5.16 -12.45 3.93
CA ASP A 70 -4.17 -12.69 5.00
C ASP A 70 -2.72 -12.70 4.50
N GLU A 71 -2.51 -12.98 3.22
CA GLU A 71 -1.18 -12.88 2.61
C GLU A 71 -0.74 -11.42 2.49
N VAL A 72 -1.66 -10.46 2.38
CA VAL A 72 -1.32 -9.01 2.40
C VAL A 72 -0.57 -8.63 3.68
N ARG A 73 -0.84 -9.33 4.80
CA ARG A 73 -0.18 -9.07 6.08
C ARG A 73 1.29 -9.48 6.09
N THR A 74 1.65 -10.51 5.33
CA THR A 74 2.99 -11.09 5.32
C THR A 74 3.78 -10.70 4.08
N THR A 75 3.22 -9.85 3.21
CA THR A 75 3.89 -9.26 2.06
C THR A 75 5.18 -8.58 2.48
N GLN A 76 6.25 -8.84 1.74
CA GLN A 76 7.55 -8.26 1.95
C GLN A 76 7.88 -7.29 0.82
N VAL A 77 8.64 -6.25 1.15
CA VAL A 77 9.23 -5.36 0.17
C VAL A 77 10.54 -6.00 -0.29
N GLU A 78 10.67 -6.26 -1.58
CA GLU A 78 11.91 -6.74 -2.20
C GLU A 78 12.85 -5.59 -2.51
N ARG A 79 12.30 -4.45 -2.98
CA ARG A 79 13.08 -3.26 -3.32
C ARG A 79 12.32 -1.98 -3.02
N THR A 80 13.04 -0.93 -2.65
CA THR A 80 12.49 0.43 -2.52
C THR A 80 13.30 1.38 -3.37
N TYR A 81 12.62 2.19 -4.19
CA TYR A 81 13.20 3.25 -4.97
C TYR A 81 12.65 4.60 -4.48
N LEU A 82 13.53 5.59 -4.32
CA LEU A 82 13.18 6.98 -4.01
C LEU A 82 13.81 7.89 -5.07
N GLY A 83 13.00 8.67 -5.77
CA GLY A 83 13.43 9.50 -6.89
C GLY A 83 14.18 8.71 -7.96
N GLY A 84 13.84 7.43 -8.15
CA GLY A 84 14.51 6.52 -9.09
C GLY A 84 15.82 5.90 -8.58
N LYS A 85 16.26 6.20 -7.36
CA LYS A 85 17.44 5.58 -6.76
C LYS A 85 17.02 4.39 -5.89
N LEU A 86 17.66 3.23 -6.10
CA LEU A 86 17.50 2.08 -5.21
C LEU A 86 18.08 2.41 -3.83
N VAL A 87 17.23 2.42 -2.80
CA VAL A 87 17.63 2.73 -1.41
C VAL A 87 17.53 1.54 -0.47
N TYR A 88 16.84 0.49 -0.90
CA TYR A 88 16.70 -0.76 -0.16
C TYR A 88 16.54 -1.92 -1.14
N GLU A 89 17.24 -3.01 -0.87
CA GLU A 89 17.08 -4.30 -1.52
C GLU A 89 17.13 -5.38 -0.44
N ARG A 90 16.20 -6.34 -0.53
CA ARG A 90 16.14 -7.47 0.38
C ARG A 90 17.25 -8.48 0.01
N HIS A 91 17.97 -8.96 1.03
CA HIS A 91 19.00 -10.00 0.91
C HIS A 91 18.47 -11.38 1.25
#